data_AF-A0A8K0K0D2-F1
#
_entry.id   AF-A0A8K0K0D2-F1
#
_cell.length_a   1.000
_cell.length_b   1.000
_cell.length_c   1.000
_cell.angle_alpha   90.00
_cell.angle_beta   90.00
_cell.angle_gamma   90.00
#
_symmetry.space_group_name_H-M   'P 1'
#
loop_
_entity.id
_entity.type
_entity.pdbx_description
1 polymer ?
#
loop_
_entity_poly.entity_id
_entity_poly.type
_entity_poly.pdbx_seq_one_letter_code
_entity_poly.pdbx_strand_id
1 'polypeptide(L)'
;MTTLSKKDSLLAFIDAYRSLPELWDTTCVSYSNRVKKAAAYDVLIEKLKPLEHDATRDSVVKKINNLRSVFRKELKKVNESKKSGASANDVYVPSATIMQQTTALLFLSSIEIYLF
;
A
#
# COMPACT_ATOMS: atom_id res chain seq x y z
N MET A 1 7.36 7.89 26.94
CA MET A 1 7.31 6.87 25.87
C MET A 1 5.94 6.93 25.25
N THR A 2 5.79 7.64 24.13
CA THR A 2 4.51 7.80 23.44
C THR A 2 4.10 6.48 22.81
N THR A 3 3.00 5.89 23.26
CA THR A 3 2.35 4.76 22.59
C THR A 3 2.00 5.19 21.17
N LEU A 4 2.83 4.84 20.17
CA LEU A 4 2.48 5.09 18.76
C LEU A 4 1.13 4.43 18.51
N SER A 5 0.15 5.23 18.07
CA SER A 5 -1.16 4.69 17.74
C SER A 5 -0.99 3.67 16.62
N LYS A 6 -1.79 2.60 16.61
CA LYS A 6 -1.77 1.60 15.53
C LYS A 6 -1.86 2.25 14.14
N LYS A 7 -2.52 3.41 14.05
CA LYS A 7 -2.60 4.22 12.83
C LYS A 7 -1.25 4.82 12.43
N ASP A 8 -0.50 5.39 13.37
CA ASP A 8 0.80 6.01 13.11
C ASP A 8 1.84 4.97 12.66
N SER A 9 1.85 3.79 13.31
CA SER A 9 2.70 2.68 12.88
C SER A 9 2.33 2.17 11.48
N LEU A 10 1.03 2.15 11.14
CA LEU A 10 0.58 1.77 9.80
C LEU A 10 0.97 2.82 8.75
N LEU A 11 0.86 4.10 9.07
CA LEU A 11 1.30 5.19 8.20
C LEU A 11 2.81 5.12 7.95
N ALA A 12 3.60 4.93 9.00
CA ALA A 12 5.05 4.75 8.90
C ALA A 12 5.43 3.54 8.03
N PHE A 13 4.66 2.44 8.11
CA PHE A 13 4.84 1.28 7.23
C PHE A 13 4.54 1.61 5.77
N ILE A 14 3.45 2.33 5.50
CA ILE A 14 3.07 2.74 4.15
C ILE A 14 4.11 3.69 3.54
N ASP A 15 4.60 4.65 4.33
CA ASP A 15 5.63 5.59 3.88
C ASP A 15 6.96 4.89 3.59
N ALA A 16 7.36 3.93 4.43
CA ALA A 16 8.54 3.10 4.18
C ALA A 16 8.37 2.24 2.92
N TYR A 17 7.18 1.68 2.68
CA TYR A 17 6.91 0.92 1.46
C TYR A 17 7.02 1.83 0.21
N ARG A 18 6.53 3.06 0.31
CA ARG A 18 6.60 4.05 -0.78
C ARG A 18 8.04 4.46 -1.13
N SER A 19 8.93 4.52 -0.14
CA SER A 19 10.34 4.88 -0.37
C SER A 19 11.20 3.75 -0.93
N LEU A 20 10.64 2.54 -1.10
CA LEU A 20 11.34 1.35 -1.57
C LEU A 20 10.89 0.96 -3.00
N PRO A 21 11.32 1.68 -4.05
CA PRO A 21 10.92 1.40 -5.44
C PRO A 21 11.31 -0.01 -5.89
N GLU A 22 12.31 -0.60 -5.25
CA GLU A 22 12.78 -1.98 -5.48
C GLU A 22 11.67 -3.03 -5.31
N LEU A 23 10.64 -2.72 -4.52
CA LEU A 23 9.54 -3.63 -4.23
C LEU A 23 8.33 -3.47 -5.16
N TRP A 24 8.17 -2.33 -5.82
CA TRP A 24 6.94 -2.00 -6.56
C TRP A 24 7.15 -1.31 -7.92
N ASP A 25 8.29 -0.67 -8.15
CA ASP A 25 8.61 0.02 -9.40
C ASP A 25 9.31 -0.92 -10.38
N THR A 26 8.57 -1.45 -11.35
CA THR A 26 9.10 -2.33 -12.41
C THR A 26 10.02 -1.62 -13.39
N THR A 27 9.99 -0.29 -13.44
CA THR A 27 10.86 0.52 -14.32
C THR A 27 12.22 0.78 -13.68
N CYS A 28 12.33 0.60 -12.36
CA CYS A 28 13.59 0.73 -11.66
C CYS A 28 14.54 -0.44 -11.98
N VAL A 29 15.78 -0.14 -12.36
CA VAL A 29 16.84 -1.14 -12.57
C VAL A 29 17.03 -2.03 -11.33
N SER A 30 16.77 -1.48 -10.14
CA SER A 30 16.90 -2.20 -8.87
C SER A 30 15.77 -3.18 -8.59
N TYR A 31 14.68 -3.17 -9.37
CA TYR A 31 13.56 -4.10 -9.22
C TYR A 31 13.94 -5.56 -9.50
N SER A 32 14.85 -5.80 -10.44
CA SER A 32 15.34 -7.16 -10.73
C SER A 32 16.42 -7.60 -9.73
N ASN A 33 16.94 -6.67 -8.92
CA ASN A 33 18.02 -6.97 -7.99
C ASN A 33 17.48 -7.65 -6.72
N ARG A 34 17.74 -8.96 -6.61
CA ARG A 34 17.30 -9.80 -5.49
C ARG A 34 17.87 -9.37 -4.14
N VAL A 35 19.10 -8.87 -4.11
CA VAL A 35 19.78 -8.45 -2.87
C VAL A 35 19.12 -7.19 -2.32
N LYS A 36 18.87 -6.22 -3.20
CA LYS A 36 18.17 -4.98 -2.87
C LYS A 36 16.74 -5.25 -2.40
N LYS A 37 16.00 -6.09 -3.12
CA LYS A 37 14.67 -6.56 -2.68
C LYS A 37 14.68 -7.19 -1.29
N ALA A 38 15.66 -8.05 -0.99
CA ALA A 38 15.76 -8.65 0.34
C ALA A 38 15.96 -7.58 1.43
N ALA A 39 16.92 -6.66 1.23
CA ALA A 39 17.17 -5.56 2.15
C ALA A 39 15.93 -4.65 2.34
N ALA A 40 15.18 -4.38 1.26
CA ALA A 40 13.94 -3.62 1.32
C ALA A 40 12.85 -4.34 2.15
N TYR A 41 12.75 -5.67 2.05
CA TYR A 41 11.85 -6.45 2.91
C TYR A 41 12.28 -6.39 4.37
N ASP A 42 13.57 -6.46 4.68
CA ASP A 42 14.08 -6.38 6.04
C ASP A 42 13.71 -5.04 6.70
N VAL A 43 13.83 -3.93 5.95
CA VAL A 43 13.37 -2.60 6.41
C VAL A 43 11.88 -2.60 6.74
N LEU A 44 11.05 -3.23 5.91
CA LEU A 44 9.60 -3.31 6.16
C LEU A 44 9.24 -4.22 7.34
N ILE A 45 10.00 -5.29 7.58
CA ILE A 45 9.82 -6.16 8.74
C ILE A 45 10.03 -5.34 10.02
N GLU A 46 11.12 -4.57 10.10
CA GLU A 46 11.38 -3.69 11.26
C GLU A 46 10.27 -2.66 11.48
N LYS A 47 9.67 -2.15 10.40
CA LYS A 47 8.52 -1.23 10.48
C LYS A 47 7.21 -1.91 10.86
N LEU A 48 7.08 -3.22 10.61
CA LEU A 48 5.90 -4.01 10.95
C LEU A 48 5.95 -4.57 12.38
N LYS A 49 7.13 -4.76 12.97
CA LYS A 49 7.33 -5.22 14.36
C LYS A 49 6.49 -4.50 15.43
N PRO A 50 6.31 -3.16 15.37
CA PRO A 50 5.44 -2.44 16.32
C PRO A 50 3.94 -2.80 16.21
N LEU A 51 3.51 -3.35 15.08
CA LEU A 51 2.14 -3.82 14.83
C LEU A 51 2.01 -5.32 15.08
N GLU A 52 3.01 -6.10 14.68
CA GLU A 52 3.07 -7.56 14.77
C GLU A 52 4.45 -7.96 15.26
N HIS A 53 4.56 -8.39 16.52
CA HIS A 53 5.86 -8.68 17.15
C HIS A 53 6.67 -9.75 16.39
N ASP A 54 5.97 -10.76 15.87
CA ASP A 54 6.54 -11.86 15.07
C ASP A 54 6.48 -11.57 13.55
N ALA A 55 6.66 -10.30 13.16
CA ALA A 55 6.65 -9.91 11.76
C ALA A 55 7.74 -10.67 10.99
N THR A 56 7.31 -11.45 10.00
CA THR A 56 8.17 -12.11 9.02
C THR A 56 7.98 -11.49 7.64
N ARG A 57 8.78 -11.94 6.67
CA ARG A 57 8.60 -11.56 5.27
C ARG A 57 7.19 -11.88 4.77
N ASP A 58 6.65 -13.03 5.12
CA ASP A 58 5.27 -13.43 4.77
C ASP A 58 4.23 -12.49 5.38
N SER A 59 4.42 -12.06 6.63
CA SER A 59 3.55 -11.07 7.28
C SER A 59 3.57 -9.74 6.52
N VAL A 60 4.74 -9.27 6.09
CA VAL A 60 4.89 -8.05 5.27
C VAL A 60 4.17 -8.20 3.93
N VAL A 61 4.37 -9.30 3.21
CA VAL A 61 3.71 -9.57 1.93
C VAL A 61 2.19 -9.60 2.10
N LYS A 62 1.69 -10.30 3.13
CA LYS A 62 0.27 -10.35 3.47
C LYS A 62 -0.29 -8.97 3.80
N LYS A 63 0.46 -8.15 4.54
CA LYS A 63 0.08 -6.77 4.88
C LYS A 63 -0.04 -5.89 3.64
N ILE A 64 0.95 -5.96 2.75
CA ILE A 64 0.94 -5.25 1.46
C ILE A 64 -0.28 -5.68 0.63
N ASN A 65 -0.53 -6.99 0.52
CA ASN A 65 -1.67 -7.51 -0.24
C ASN A 65 -3.02 -7.07 0.35
N ASN A 66 -3.15 -7.06 1.68
CA ASN A 66 -4.33 -6.54 2.36
C ASN A 66 -4.54 -5.05 2.09
N LEU A 67 -3.48 -4.23 2.19
CA LEU A 67 -3.53 -2.80 1.88
C LEU A 67 -3.95 -2.55 0.44
N ARG A 68 -3.40 -3.33 -0.51
CA ARG A 68 -3.78 -3.30 -1.93
C ARG A 68 -5.25 -3.63 -2.14
N SER A 69 -5.75 -4.68 -1.48
CA SER A 69 -7.14 -5.11 -1.60
C SER A 69 -8.12 -4.06 -1.06
N VAL A 70 -7.83 -3.51 0.13
CA VAL A 70 -8.62 -2.42 0.72
C VAL A 70 -8.62 -1.21 -0.22
N PHE A 71 -7.46 -0.81 -0.73
CA PHE A 71 -7.34 0.32 -1.65
C PHE A 71 -8.16 0.11 -2.94
N ARG A 72 -8.09 -1.07 -3.58
CA ARG A 72 -8.90 -1.38 -4.77
C ARG A 72 -10.40 -1.30 -4.49
N LYS A 73 -10.85 -1.78 -3.33
CA LYS A 73 -12.26 -1.71 -2.92
C LYS A 73 -12.71 -0.25 -2.76
N GLU A 74 -11.91 0.56 -2.10
CA GLU A 74 -12.19 2.00 -1.94
C GLU A 74 -12.19 2.72 -3.29
N LEU A 75 -11.24 2.43 -4.17
CA LEU A 75 -11.23 2.96 -5.54
C LEU A 75 -12.48 2.56 -6.33
N LYS A 76 -12.92 1.31 -6.21
CA LYS A 76 -14.13 0.82 -6.88
C LYS A 76 -15.35 1.61 -6.43
N LYS A 77 -15.53 1.84 -5.13
CA LYS A 77 -16.63 2.68 -4.59
C LYS A 77 -16.58 4.11 -5.14
N VAL A 78 -15.40 4.73 -5.18
CA VAL A 78 -15.23 6.08 -5.74
C VAL A 78 -15.59 6.12 -7.22
N ASN A 79 -15.14 5.12 -8.00
CA ASN A 79 -15.43 5.05 -9.43
C ASN A 79 -16.92 4.74 -9.71
N GLU A 80 -17.54 3.89 -8.90
CA GLU A 80 -18.98 3.61 -8.94
C GLU A 80 -19.80 4.86 -8.62
N SER A 81 -19.42 5.62 -7.58
CA SER A 81 -20.04 6.91 -7.24
C SER A 81 -19.92 7.96 -8.35
N LYS A 82 -18.88 7.89 -9.20
CA LYS A 82 -18.71 8.76 -10.37
C LYS A 82 -19.47 8.27 -11.62
N LYS A 83 -19.74 6.96 -11.73
CA LYS A 83 -20.41 6.33 -12.89
C LYS A 83 -21.92 6.29 -12.75
N SER A 84 -22.44 6.15 -11.53
CA SER A 84 -23.84 6.45 -11.29
C SER A 84 -24.01 7.95 -11.52
N GLY A 85 -24.89 8.35 -12.44
CA GLY A 85 -25.34 9.73 -12.56
C GLY A 85 -26.12 10.13 -11.30
N ALA A 86 -25.42 10.22 -10.18
CA ALA A 86 -25.98 10.58 -8.91
C ALA A 86 -26.35 12.07 -8.98
N SER A 87 -27.65 12.33 -8.89
CA SER A 87 -28.19 13.64 -8.59
C SER A 87 -27.36 14.32 -7.51
N ALA A 88 -27.22 15.64 -7.59
CA ALA A 88 -26.18 16.50 -6.99
C ALA A 88 -25.91 16.42 -5.46
N ASN A 89 -26.51 15.47 -4.74
CA ASN A 89 -26.52 15.41 -3.28
C ASN A 89 -25.80 14.21 -2.65
N ASP A 90 -25.22 13.27 -3.42
CA ASP A 90 -24.60 12.06 -2.85
C ASP A 90 -23.17 11.81 -3.38
N VAL A 91 -22.36 12.88 -3.40
CA VAL A 91 -20.94 12.76 -3.68
C VAL A 91 -20.30 12.09 -2.47
N TYR A 92 -20.03 10.79 -2.57
CA TYR A 92 -19.17 10.10 -1.63
C TYR A 92 -17.81 10.83 -1.62
N VAL A 93 -17.52 11.52 -0.51
CA VAL A 93 -16.23 12.18 -0.29
C VAL A 93 -15.30 11.15 0.35
N PRO A 94 -14.42 10.48 -0.42
CA PRO A 94 -13.38 9.66 0.18
C PRO A 94 -12.51 10.53 1.09
N SER A 95 -12.04 9.97 2.21
CA SER A 95 -11.10 10.65 3.11
C SER A 95 -9.93 11.21 2.30
N ALA A 96 -9.84 12.54 2.22
CA ALA A 96 -8.96 13.28 1.31
C ALA A 96 -7.48 12.88 1.42
N THR A 97 -7.07 12.30 2.55
CA THR A 97 -5.72 11.80 2.81
C THR A 97 -5.36 10.58 1.95
N ILE A 98 -6.32 9.70 1.64
CA ILE A 98 -6.05 8.49 0.83
C ILE A 98 -5.83 8.88 -0.64
N MET A 99 -6.50 9.93 -1.11
CA MET A 99 -6.40 10.41 -2.49
C MET A 99 -5.04 11.03 -2.82
N GLN A 100 -4.34 11.70 -1.90
CA GLN A 100 -2.99 12.21 -2.21
C GLN A 100 -1.93 11.09 -2.35
N GLN A 101 -2.13 9.94 -1.70
CA GLN A 101 -1.30 8.75 -1.93
C GLN A 101 -1.64 8.01 -3.24
N THR A 102 -2.82 8.25 -3.86
CA THR A 102 -3.37 7.44 -4.97
C THR A 102 -2.50 7.41 -6.23
N THR A 103 -1.72 8.45 -6.53
CA THR A 103 -0.86 8.46 -7.72
C THR A 103 0.25 7.41 -7.63
N ALA A 104 0.70 7.05 -6.42
CA ALA A 104 1.71 6.00 -6.23
C ALA A 104 1.12 4.58 -6.27
N LEU A 105 -0.19 4.41 -6.10
CA LEU A 105 -0.84 3.09 -5.99
C LEU A 105 -1.60 2.68 -7.27
N LEU A 106 -1.76 3.57 -8.25
CA LEU A 106 -2.09 3.20 -9.63
C LEU A 106 -1.03 2.27 -10.25
N PHE A 107 0.19 2.24 -9.71
CA PHE A 107 1.22 1.26 -10.07
C PHE A 107 0.91 -0.18 -9.62
N LEU A 108 -0.04 -0.39 -8.70
CA LEU A 108 -0.37 -1.72 -8.15
C LEU A 108 -1.52 -2.43 -8.88
N SER A 109 -2.13 -1.78 -9.88
CA SER A 109 -2.98 -2.46 -10.87
C SER A 109 -2.18 -3.12 -12.00
N SER A 110 -0.88 -2.81 -12.16
CA SER A 110 -0.02 -3.43 -13.18
C SER A 110 0.64 -4.75 -12.77
N ILE A 111 0.44 -5.24 -11.54
CA ILE A 111 0.93 -6.58 -11.12
C ILE A 111 -0.26 -7.54 -11.04
N GLU A 112 -0.89 -7.78 -12.19
CA GLU A 112 -1.81 -8.91 -12.44
C GLU A 112 -1.17 -9.97 -13.37
N ILE A 113 0.16 -10.01 -13.53
CA ILE A 113 0.75 -10.88 -14.58
C ILE A 113 1.87 -11.85 -14.10
N TYR A 114 2.26 -11.90 -12.82
CA TYR A 114 3.31 -12.86 -12.40
C TYR A 114 3.05 -13.54 -11.06
N LEU A 115 1.86 -14.12 -10.91
CA LEU A 115 1.59 -15.20 -9.97
C LEU A 115 0.57 -16.15 -10.60
N PHE A 116 1.04 -16.87 -11.62
CA PHE A 116 0.64 -18.24 -11.94
C PHE A 116 1.92 -19.03 -12.22
#